data_AF-A0A239RM23-F1
#
_entry.id   AF-A0A239RM23-F1
#
_cell.length_a   1.000
_cell.length_b   1.000
_cell.length_c   1.000
_cell.angle_alpha   90.00
_cell.angle_beta   90.00
_cell.angle_gamma   90.00
#
_symmetry.space_group_name_H-M   'P 1'
#
loop_
_entity.id
_entity.type
_entity.pdbx_description
1 polymer ?
#
loop_
_entity_poly.entity_id
_entity_poly.type
_entity_poly.pdbx_seq_one_letter_code
_entity_poly.pdbx_strand_id
1 'polypeptide(L)'
;MATMILAFAVSANAMSYEQARERALFLTDKMAYELQLDDRQYEAAYEINLDYLLSLDRRSDIYSSYWRSRNRNLQYIFSELQYRRFAAVGYFYRPVYWTNNSWYLPVYRHYTDRSRFYRGRPRVYASYRGGLHRGNHKYYKDLAHSWKKYQKEMRKERRVIEHDYRHGSFDKHRRDMQKHADRKYWEKNRKRYSFGTIGRSL
;
A
#
# COMPACT_ATOMS: atom_id res chain seq x y z
N MET A 1 59.17 4.30 -15.42
CA MET A 1 58.10 3.31 -15.71
C MET A 1 56.78 3.95 -15.30
N ALA A 2 55.87 4.23 -16.24
CA ALA A 2 54.56 4.78 -15.91
C ALA A 2 53.58 3.63 -15.64
N THR A 3 53.11 3.50 -14.40
CA THR A 3 52.07 2.54 -14.02
C THR A 3 50.72 3.00 -14.54
N MET A 4 50.19 2.34 -15.58
CA MET A 4 48.78 2.47 -15.94
C MET A 4 47.93 1.82 -14.83
N ILE A 5 47.17 2.63 -14.10
CA ILE A 5 46.08 2.12 -13.27
C ILE A 5 44.89 1.89 -14.20
N LEU A 6 44.62 0.63 -14.52
CA LEU A 6 43.43 0.22 -15.25
C LEU A 6 42.23 0.35 -14.30
N ALA A 7 41.52 1.48 -14.36
CA ALA A 7 40.30 1.69 -13.60
C ALA A 7 39.15 0.88 -14.23
N PHE A 8 38.86 -0.30 -13.68
CA PHE A 8 37.63 -1.01 -14.02
C PHE A 8 36.43 -0.21 -13.49
N ALA A 9 35.64 0.34 -14.41
CA ALA A 9 34.33 0.87 -14.05
C ALA A 9 33.43 -0.31 -13.63
N VAL A 10 33.28 -0.53 -12.32
CA VAL A 10 32.34 -1.53 -11.80
C VAL A 10 30.93 -0.99 -11.96
N SER A 11 30.19 -1.53 -12.92
CA SER A 11 28.76 -1.25 -13.09
C SER A 11 27.96 -1.87 -11.94
N ALA A 12 26.98 -1.15 -11.43
CA ALA A 12 25.97 -1.76 -10.58
C ALA A 12 25.07 -2.64 -11.45
N ASN A 13 24.81 -3.88 -11.04
CA ASN A 13 23.80 -4.71 -11.69
C ASN A 13 22.43 -4.41 -11.06
N ALA A 14 21.40 -4.19 -11.88
CA ALA A 14 20.03 -4.08 -11.42
C ALA A 14 19.63 -5.29 -10.54
N MET A 15 18.82 -5.05 -9.51
CA MET A 15 18.28 -6.13 -8.68
C MET A 15 17.36 -7.04 -9.51
N SER A 16 17.47 -8.37 -9.34
CA SER A 16 16.50 -9.28 -9.94
C SER A 16 15.11 -9.08 -9.33
N TYR A 17 14.06 -9.48 -10.04
CA TYR A 17 12.70 -9.38 -9.52
C TYR A 17 12.55 -10.11 -8.17
N GLU A 18 13.08 -11.34 -8.07
CA GLU A 18 13.00 -12.13 -6.84
C GLU A 18 13.72 -11.44 -5.68
N GLN A 19 14.94 -10.92 -5.93
CA GLN A 19 15.69 -10.18 -4.91
C GLN A 19 14.93 -8.93 -4.46
N ALA A 20 14.42 -8.13 -5.40
CA ALA A 20 13.65 -6.94 -5.07
C ALA A 20 12.37 -7.30 -4.29
N ARG A 21 11.70 -8.39 -4.67
CA ARG A 21 10.48 -8.89 -4.02
C ARG A 21 10.70 -9.26 -2.57
N GLU A 22 11.71 -10.09 -2.28
CA GLU A 22 12.04 -10.51 -0.92
C GLU A 22 12.50 -9.33 -0.05
N ARG A 23 13.34 -8.46 -0.61
CA ARG A 23 13.84 -7.26 0.07
C ARG A 23 12.71 -6.26 0.38
N ALA A 24 11.78 -6.07 -0.56
CA ALA A 24 10.60 -5.23 -0.36
C ALA A 24 9.69 -5.81 0.71
N LEU A 25 9.48 -7.13 0.73
CA LEU A 25 8.68 -7.80 1.76
C LEU A 25 9.30 -7.58 3.14
N PHE A 26 10.59 -7.84 3.30
CA PHE A 26 11.27 -7.68 4.58
C PHE A 26 11.24 -6.23 5.08
N LEU A 27 11.58 -5.28 4.21
CA LEU A 27 11.55 -3.86 4.54
C LEU A 27 10.15 -3.42 4.99
N THR A 28 9.13 -3.84 4.25
CA THR A 28 7.74 -3.45 4.53
C THR A 28 7.22 -4.12 5.79
N ASP A 29 7.59 -5.37 6.08
CA ASP A 29 7.25 -6.05 7.34
C ASP A 29 7.76 -5.27 8.56
N LYS A 30 9.01 -4.79 8.51
CA LYS A 30 9.56 -3.96 9.60
C LYS A 30 8.87 -2.60 9.71
N MET A 31 8.53 -1.97 8.59
CA MET A 31 7.69 -0.77 8.62
C MET A 31 6.33 -1.05 9.26
N ALA A 32 5.73 -2.19 8.95
CA ALA A 32 4.43 -2.57 9.49
C ALA A 32 4.47 -2.76 11.01
N TYR A 33 5.51 -3.42 11.50
CA TYR A 33 5.76 -3.61 12.92
C TYR A 33 6.00 -2.29 13.66
N GLU A 34 6.93 -1.46 13.19
CA GLU A 34 7.34 -0.24 13.91
C GLU A 34 6.36 0.91 13.77
N LEU A 35 5.69 1.02 12.63
CA LEU A 35 4.76 2.12 12.33
C LEU A 35 3.29 1.74 12.58
N GLN A 36 3.03 0.50 13.00
CA GLN A 36 1.69 -0.05 13.23
C GLN A 36 0.80 0.12 11.98
N LEU A 37 1.29 -0.37 10.83
CA LEU A 37 0.54 -0.25 9.57
C LEU A 37 -0.68 -1.19 9.58
N ASP A 38 -1.83 -0.69 9.11
CA ASP A 38 -2.97 -1.53 8.81
C ASP A 38 -2.74 -2.39 7.55
N ASP A 39 -3.64 -3.33 7.26
CA ASP A 39 -3.51 -4.25 6.12
C ASP A 39 -3.41 -3.53 4.78
N ARG A 40 -4.19 -2.46 4.60
CA ARG A 40 -4.20 -1.70 3.35
C ARG A 40 -2.91 -0.91 3.18
N GLN A 41 -2.46 -0.27 4.26
CA GLN A 41 -1.17 0.43 4.30
C GLN A 41 0.00 -0.53 4.05
N TYR A 42 -0.04 -1.72 4.64
CA TYR A 42 0.98 -2.76 4.46
C TYR A 42 1.09 -3.22 3.01
N GLU A 43 -0.04 -3.51 2.36
CA GLU A 43 -0.07 -3.90 0.94
C GLU A 43 0.47 -2.80 0.03
N ALA A 44 -0.02 -1.57 0.18
CA ALA A 44 0.44 -0.45 -0.66
C ALA A 44 1.92 -0.10 -0.39
N ALA A 45 2.39 -0.16 0.86
CA ALA A 45 3.79 0.09 1.18
C ALA A 45 4.71 -0.98 0.54
N TYR A 46 4.27 -2.23 0.44
CA TYR A 46 5.00 -3.29 -0.25
C TYR A 46 5.14 -2.99 -1.74
N GLU A 47 4.05 -2.62 -2.42
CA GLU A 47 4.08 -2.26 -3.84
C GLU A 47 5.00 -1.07 -4.11
N ILE A 48 4.88 -0.01 -3.29
CA ILE A 48 5.71 1.20 -3.39
C ILE A 48 7.20 0.86 -3.19
N ASN A 49 7.53 0.04 -2.21
CA ASN A 49 8.91 -0.37 -1.95
C ASN A 49 9.46 -1.25 -3.08
N LEU A 50 8.66 -2.18 -3.60
CA LEU A 50 9.05 -3.04 -4.71
C LEU A 50 9.27 -2.25 -6.00
N ASP A 51 8.39 -1.29 -6.32
CA ASP A 51 8.55 -0.40 -7.46
C ASP A 51 9.85 0.41 -7.39
N TYR A 52 10.22 0.90 -6.20
CA TYR A 52 11.46 1.61 -5.98
C TYR A 52 12.67 0.70 -6.20
N LEU A 53 12.70 -0.48 -5.58
CA LEU A 53 13.83 -1.41 -5.70
C LEU A 53 14.04 -1.89 -7.14
N LEU A 54 12.96 -2.16 -7.88
CA LEU A 54 13.04 -2.55 -9.29
C LEU A 54 13.39 -1.40 -10.23
N SER A 55 13.36 -0.16 -9.76
CA SER A 55 13.77 1.02 -10.54
C SER A 55 15.25 1.38 -10.35
N LEU A 56 15.96 0.69 -9.44
CA LEU A 56 17.39 0.91 -9.21
C LEU A 56 18.20 0.09 -10.23
N ASP A 57 18.84 0.80 -11.16
CA ASP A 57 19.78 0.22 -12.13
C ASP A 57 21.22 0.61 -11.77
N ARG A 58 21.42 1.87 -11.36
CA ARG A 58 22.74 2.47 -11.12
C ARG A 58 22.82 3.07 -9.73
N ARG A 59 24.04 3.20 -9.20
CA ARG A 59 24.29 3.84 -7.89
C ARG A 59 23.66 5.24 -7.78
N SER A 60 23.63 6.00 -8.87
CA SER A 60 23.00 7.32 -8.95
C SER A 60 21.49 7.31 -8.66
N ASP A 61 20.83 6.16 -8.84
CA ASP A 61 19.37 6.04 -8.73
C ASP A 61 18.88 5.99 -7.28
N ILE A 62 19.77 5.65 -6.33
CA ILE A 62 19.43 5.43 -4.92
C ILE A 62 18.72 6.66 -4.32
N TYR A 63 19.16 7.87 -4.65
CA TYR A 63 18.59 9.11 -4.13
C TYR A 63 18.08 10.03 -5.25
N SER A 64 17.74 9.46 -6.40
CA SER A 64 17.21 10.17 -7.56
C SER A 64 15.71 10.48 -7.41
N SER A 65 15.04 10.76 -8.53
CA SER A 65 13.59 10.89 -8.60
C SER A 65 12.86 9.66 -8.06
N TYR A 66 13.39 8.44 -8.23
CA TYR A 66 12.73 7.23 -7.74
C TYR A 66 12.56 7.22 -6.22
N TRP A 67 13.57 7.65 -5.48
CA TRP A 67 13.52 7.76 -4.02
C TRP A 67 12.54 8.83 -3.55
N ARG A 68 12.55 10.00 -4.20
CA ARG A 68 11.59 11.08 -3.90
C ARG A 68 10.18 10.61 -4.18
N SER A 69 9.99 9.88 -5.28
CA SER A 69 8.70 9.36 -5.68
C SER A 69 8.16 8.34 -4.69
N ARG A 70 9.03 7.41 -4.28
CA ARG A 70 8.73 6.41 -3.25
C ARG A 70 8.30 7.07 -1.94
N ASN A 71 9.07 8.04 -1.44
CA ASN A 71 8.76 8.70 -0.18
C ASN A 71 7.46 9.53 -0.26
N ARG A 72 7.21 10.20 -1.38
CA ARG A 72 5.94 10.90 -1.63
C ARG A 72 4.75 9.94 -1.66
N ASN A 73 4.89 8.77 -2.29
CA ASN A 73 3.82 7.77 -2.32
C ASN A 73 3.53 7.22 -0.92
N LEU A 74 4.56 6.97 -0.11
CA LEU A 74 4.38 6.58 1.29
C LEU A 74 3.70 7.67 2.13
N GLN A 75 4.00 8.95 1.86
CA GLN A 75 3.33 10.07 2.52
C GLN A 75 1.81 10.08 2.28
N TYR A 76 1.34 9.66 1.10
CA TYR A 76 -0.09 9.59 0.82
C TYR A 76 -0.79 8.52 1.66
N ILE A 77 -0.18 7.35 1.81
CA ILE A 77 -0.80 6.19 2.48
C ILE A 77 -0.63 6.19 4.00
N PHE A 78 0.35 6.92 4.54
CA PHE A 78 0.57 7.04 5.97
C PHE A 78 -0.24 8.19 6.59
N SER A 79 -0.59 8.05 7.87
CA SER A 79 -0.98 9.19 8.69
C SER A 79 0.20 10.12 8.91
N GLU A 80 -0.07 11.36 9.35
CA GLU A 80 0.98 12.35 9.63
C GLU A 80 2.00 11.84 10.66
N LEU A 81 1.52 11.24 11.75
CA LEU A 81 2.38 10.66 12.78
C LEU A 81 3.22 9.50 12.25
N GLN A 82 2.61 8.59 11.47
CA GLN A 82 3.32 7.47 10.85
C GLN A 82 4.41 7.98 9.89
N TYR A 83 4.11 8.97 9.06
CA TYR A 83 5.08 9.53 8.13
C TYR A 83 6.23 10.23 8.86
N ARG A 84 5.94 10.97 9.95
CA ARG A 84 6.98 11.58 10.78
C ARG A 84 7.91 10.54 11.41
N ARG A 85 7.36 9.45 11.96
CA ARG A 85 8.15 8.32 12.50
C ARG A 85 8.99 7.65 11.40
N PHE A 86 8.35 7.34 10.27
CA PHE A 86 9.02 6.80 9.08
C PHE A 86 10.21 7.67 8.63
N ALA A 87 10.04 8.99 8.57
CA ALA A 87 11.09 9.91 8.16
C ALA A 87 12.22 10.04 9.19
N ALA A 88 11.93 9.86 10.48
CA ALA A 88 12.92 9.84 11.55
C ALA A 88 13.77 8.55 11.56
N VAL A 89 13.25 7.46 11.00
CA VAL A 89 13.95 6.17 10.97
C VAL A 89 14.80 6.05 9.69
N GLY A 90 16.11 6.21 9.84
CA GLY A 90 17.06 6.27 8.72
C GLY A 90 16.99 5.06 7.77
N TYR A 91 16.86 3.85 8.30
CA TYR A 91 16.77 2.62 7.51
C TYR A 91 15.42 2.41 6.80
N PHE A 92 14.41 3.22 7.12
CA PHE A 92 13.15 3.27 6.37
C PHE A 92 13.14 4.40 5.35
N TYR A 93 13.60 5.59 5.73
CA TYR A 93 13.59 6.77 4.88
C TYR A 93 14.64 6.69 3.77
N ARG A 94 15.81 6.11 4.06
CA ARG A 94 16.91 5.85 3.12
C ARG A 94 17.18 4.35 3.08
N PRO A 95 16.31 3.57 2.42
CA PRO A 95 16.29 2.13 2.60
C PRO A 95 17.41 1.39 1.87
N VAL A 96 18.15 2.04 0.95
CA VAL A 96 19.20 1.40 0.14
C VAL A 96 20.47 2.24 0.17
N TYR A 97 21.60 1.55 0.28
CA TYR A 97 22.94 2.09 0.12
C TYR A 97 23.70 1.24 -0.89
N TRP A 98 24.70 1.84 -1.55
CA TRP A 98 25.67 1.10 -2.35
C TRP A 98 26.92 0.86 -1.52
N THR A 99 27.26 -0.40 -1.26
CA THR A 99 28.47 -0.77 -0.52
C THR A 99 28.91 -2.17 -0.93
N ASN A 100 30.22 -2.43 -0.90
CA ASN A 100 30.82 -3.72 -1.29
C ASN A 100 30.27 -4.23 -2.63
N ASN A 101 30.19 -3.35 -3.62
CA ASN A 101 29.66 -3.62 -4.96
C ASN A 101 28.26 -4.25 -4.98
N SER A 102 27.42 -3.92 -4.00
CA SER A 102 26.08 -4.48 -3.87
C SER A 102 25.07 -3.47 -3.33
N TRP A 103 23.79 -3.71 -3.63
CA TRP A 103 22.67 -3.03 -2.99
C TRP A 103 22.51 -3.54 -1.57
N TYR A 104 22.69 -2.66 -0.60
CA TYR A 104 22.58 -2.97 0.82
C TYR A 104 21.38 -2.25 1.43
N LEU A 105 20.56 -2.98 2.19
CA LEU A 105 19.47 -2.38 2.96
C LEU A 105 19.89 -2.28 4.44
N PRO A 106 19.97 -1.07 5.02
CA PRO A 106 20.39 -0.90 6.42
C PRO A 106 19.47 -1.57 7.44
N VAL A 107 18.21 -1.84 7.07
CA VAL A 107 17.26 -2.57 7.91
C VAL A 107 17.84 -3.92 8.37
N TYR A 108 18.72 -4.55 7.57
CA TYR A 108 19.40 -5.80 7.93
C TYR A 108 20.41 -5.69 9.07
N ARG A 109 20.88 -4.48 9.40
CA ARG A 109 21.72 -4.26 10.58
C ARG A 109 20.90 -4.17 11.86
N HIS A 110 19.69 -3.62 11.75
CA HIS A 110 18.77 -3.47 12.88
C HIS A 110 18.00 -4.76 13.17
N TYR A 111 17.69 -5.52 12.12
CA TYR A 111 17.04 -6.82 12.21
C TYR A 111 17.97 -7.91 11.65
N THR A 112 18.75 -8.49 12.55
CA THR A 112 19.76 -9.51 12.22
C THR A 112 19.15 -10.85 11.83
N ASP A 113 18.05 -11.24 12.48
CA ASP A 113 17.24 -12.39 12.08
C ASP A 113 16.38 -12.05 10.87
N ARG A 114 16.82 -12.53 9.69
CA ARG A 114 16.16 -12.29 8.41
C ARG A 114 14.95 -13.19 8.17
N SER A 115 14.78 -14.23 8.98
CA SER A 115 13.66 -15.18 8.87
C SER A 115 12.43 -14.74 9.65
N ARG A 116 12.62 -13.82 10.61
CA ARG A 116 11.54 -13.32 11.45
C ARG A 116 10.67 -12.32 10.71
N PHE A 117 9.39 -12.64 10.53
CA PHE A 117 8.35 -11.73 10.04
C PHE A 117 7.31 -11.51 11.14
N TYR A 118 6.77 -10.29 11.20
CA TYR A 118 5.73 -9.92 12.18
C TYR A 118 4.33 -9.88 11.56
N ARG A 119 4.24 -9.80 10.22
CA ARG A 119 2.99 -9.92 9.46
C ARG A 119 3.08 -11.07 8.46
N GLY A 120 1.90 -11.62 8.12
CA GLY A 120 1.77 -12.52 6.98
C GLY A 120 2.10 -11.79 5.67
N ARG A 121 2.39 -12.54 4.61
CA ARG A 121 2.69 -11.95 3.29
C ARG A 121 1.52 -11.10 2.78
N PRO A 122 1.77 -9.95 2.13
CA PRO A 122 0.73 -9.17 1.46
C PRO A 122 -0.04 -10.04 0.46
N ARG A 123 -1.35 -9.81 0.27
CA ARG A 123 -2.13 -10.57 -0.72
C ARG A 123 -1.57 -10.44 -2.14
N VAL A 124 -1.02 -9.26 -2.43
CA VAL A 124 -0.40 -8.91 -3.70
C VAL A 124 1.00 -9.51 -3.89
N TYR A 125 1.58 -10.17 -2.89
CA TYR A 125 2.96 -10.71 -2.95
C TYR A 125 3.16 -11.68 -4.13
N ALA A 126 2.18 -12.55 -4.37
CA ALA A 126 2.28 -13.57 -5.41
C ALA A 126 1.96 -13.03 -6.81
N SER A 127 1.13 -11.98 -6.93
CA SER A 127 0.59 -11.49 -8.22
C SER A 127 1.24 -10.21 -8.72
N TYR A 128 1.75 -9.35 -7.84
CA TYR A 128 2.28 -8.05 -8.23
C TYR A 128 3.71 -8.14 -8.77
N ARG A 129 3.92 -7.65 -10.00
CA ARG A 129 5.19 -7.75 -10.73
C ARG A 129 5.96 -6.42 -10.83
N GLY A 130 5.52 -5.39 -10.12
CA GLY A 130 6.06 -4.03 -10.24
C GLY A 130 5.62 -3.34 -11.52
N GLY A 131 6.01 -2.08 -11.69
CA GLY A 131 5.83 -1.33 -12.94
C GLY A 131 4.48 -0.64 -13.07
N LEU A 132 3.42 -1.14 -12.44
CA LEU A 132 2.07 -0.59 -12.56
C LEU A 132 1.97 0.89 -12.15
N HIS A 133 2.77 1.31 -11.17
CA HIS A 133 2.66 2.64 -10.56
C HIS A 133 3.99 3.38 -10.44
N ARG A 134 5.01 2.98 -11.21
CA ARG A 134 6.31 3.67 -11.26
C ARG A 134 6.12 5.13 -11.66
N GLY A 135 6.34 6.04 -10.71
CA GLY A 135 6.15 7.49 -10.89
C GLY A 135 4.69 7.95 -10.87
N ASN A 136 3.71 7.07 -10.75
CA ASN A 136 2.28 7.42 -10.73
C ASN A 136 1.83 7.82 -9.32
N HIS A 137 2.16 9.05 -8.93
CA HIS A 137 1.70 9.65 -7.67
C HIS A 137 0.17 9.70 -7.55
N LYS A 138 -0.52 9.83 -8.68
CA LYS A 138 -1.97 9.96 -8.71
C LYS A 138 -2.64 8.69 -8.18
N TYR A 139 -2.15 7.51 -8.53
CA TYR A 139 -2.70 6.24 -8.05
C TYR A 139 -2.74 6.15 -6.52
N TYR A 140 -1.60 6.31 -5.86
CA TYR A 140 -1.52 6.20 -4.39
C TYR A 140 -2.24 7.36 -3.68
N LYS A 141 -2.26 8.54 -4.30
CA LYS A 141 -3.06 9.67 -3.81
C LYS A 141 -4.56 9.36 -3.85
N ASP A 142 -5.07 8.86 -4.97
CA ASP A 142 -6.48 8.51 -5.16
C ASP A 142 -6.89 7.35 -4.23
N LEU A 143 -6.01 6.36 -4.08
CA LEU A 143 -6.17 5.25 -3.13
C LEU A 143 -6.30 5.77 -1.68
N ALA A 144 -5.40 6.65 -1.26
CA ALA A 144 -5.44 7.27 0.06
C ALA A 144 -6.71 8.12 0.27
N HIS A 145 -7.15 8.88 -0.73
CA HIS A 145 -8.41 9.62 -0.66
C HIS A 145 -9.61 8.68 -0.48
N SER A 146 -9.64 7.57 -1.22
CA SER A 146 -10.67 6.55 -1.09
C SER A 146 -10.71 5.95 0.33
N TRP A 147 -9.56 5.64 0.92
CA TRP A 147 -9.47 5.11 2.28
C TRP A 147 -9.93 6.11 3.33
N LYS A 148 -9.50 7.38 3.22
CA LYS A 148 -9.95 8.44 4.15
C LYS A 148 -11.46 8.65 4.07
N LYS A 149 -12.04 8.59 2.88
CA LYS A 149 -13.49 8.64 2.68
C LYS A 149 -14.16 7.44 3.37
N TYR A 150 -13.69 6.22 3.11
CA TYR A 150 -14.22 5.00 3.74
C TYR A 150 -14.16 5.08 5.28
N GLN A 151 -13.03 5.46 5.85
CA GLN A 151 -12.87 5.62 7.30
C GLN A 151 -13.81 6.68 7.89
N LYS A 152 -14.05 7.79 7.16
CA LYS A 152 -15.00 8.83 7.58
C LYS A 152 -16.42 8.29 7.63
N GLU A 153 -16.84 7.52 6.62
CA GLU A 153 -18.18 6.92 6.59
C GLU A 153 -18.35 5.89 7.71
N MET A 154 -17.38 4.99 7.93
CA MET A 154 -17.41 4.03 9.03
C MET A 154 -17.49 4.72 10.42
N ARG A 155 -16.82 5.86 10.60
CA ARG A 155 -16.91 6.66 11.84
C ARG A 155 -18.28 7.29 12.04
N LYS A 156 -18.96 7.73 10.96
CA LYS A 156 -20.32 8.26 11.06
C LYS A 156 -21.29 7.13 11.45
N GLU A 157 -21.19 6.00 10.76
CA GLU A 157 -22.04 4.83 11.02
C GLU A 157 -21.89 4.36 12.47
N ARG A 158 -20.65 4.26 12.97
CA ARG A 158 -20.39 3.90 14.38
C ARG A 158 -21.03 4.88 15.36
N ARG A 159 -20.97 6.19 15.11
CA ARG A 159 -21.59 7.21 15.98
C ARG A 159 -23.12 7.11 16.00
N VAL A 160 -23.73 6.80 14.85
CA VAL A 160 -25.18 6.60 14.76
C VAL A 160 -25.59 5.35 15.54
N ILE A 161 -24.87 4.24 15.35
CA ILE A 161 -25.10 3.01 16.12
C ILE A 161 -24.98 3.29 17.63
N GLU A 162 -23.91 3.95 18.05
CA GLU A 162 -23.69 4.28 19.47
C GLU A 162 -24.79 5.19 20.04
N HIS A 163 -25.22 6.20 19.30
CA HIS A 163 -26.34 7.06 19.66
C HIS A 163 -27.63 6.24 19.85
N ASP A 164 -27.94 5.36 18.90
CA ASP A 164 -29.17 4.58 18.93
C ASP A 164 -29.19 3.52 20.03
N TYR A 165 -28.02 2.95 20.37
CA TYR A 165 -27.86 2.11 21.56
C TYR A 165 -28.14 2.90 22.84
N ARG A 166 -27.60 4.12 22.97
CA ARG A 166 -27.80 4.96 24.17
C ARG A 166 -29.24 5.42 24.35
N HIS A 167 -29.97 5.65 23.26
CA HIS A 167 -31.34 6.17 23.29
C HIS A 167 -32.43 5.09 23.10
N GLY A 168 -32.08 3.80 23.21
CA GLY A 168 -33.04 2.69 23.05
C GLY A 168 -33.71 2.64 21.67
N SER A 169 -33.11 3.28 20.66
CA SER A 169 -33.66 3.42 19.30
C SER A 169 -33.08 2.40 18.32
N PHE A 170 -32.22 1.50 18.80
CA PHE A 170 -31.51 0.51 17.99
C PHE A 170 -32.44 -0.41 17.18
N ASP A 171 -33.56 -0.88 17.77
CA ASP A 171 -34.55 -1.71 17.08
C ASP A 171 -35.31 -0.95 15.98
N LYS A 172 -35.53 0.36 16.15
CA LYS A 172 -36.16 1.21 15.14
C LYS A 172 -35.19 1.43 13.97
N HIS A 173 -33.95 1.80 14.26
CA HIS A 173 -32.93 1.99 13.23
C HIS A 173 -32.69 0.73 12.39
N ARG A 174 -32.62 -0.44 13.03
CA ARG A 174 -32.45 -1.73 12.35
C ARG A 174 -33.58 -2.01 11.35
N ARG A 175 -34.83 -1.75 11.75
CA ARG A 175 -36.01 -1.91 10.88
C ARG A 175 -35.98 -0.95 9.69
N ASP A 176 -35.56 0.29 9.90
CA ASP A 176 -35.50 1.29 8.83
C ASP A 176 -34.38 0.97 7.83
N MET A 177 -33.22 0.51 8.31
CA MET A 177 -32.12 0.01 7.47
C MET A 177 -32.56 -1.19 6.61
N GLN A 178 -33.27 -2.16 7.19
CA GLN A 178 -33.81 -3.32 6.47
C GLN A 178 -34.76 -2.88 5.36
N LYS A 179 -35.73 -2.00 5.67
CA LYS A 179 -36.67 -1.45 4.68
C LYS A 179 -35.95 -0.71 3.56
N HIS A 180 -34.90 0.03 3.87
CA HIS A 180 -34.14 0.77 2.88
C HIS A 180 -33.31 -0.15 1.98
N ALA A 181 -32.76 -1.24 2.52
CA ALA A 181 -32.08 -2.29 1.76
C ALA A 181 -33.06 -3.03 0.83
N ASP A 182 -34.24 -3.39 1.34
CA ASP A 182 -35.30 -4.04 0.57
C ASP A 182 -35.79 -3.13 -0.55
N ARG A 183 -36.03 -1.84 -0.27
CA ARG A 183 -36.40 -0.85 -1.29
C ARG A 183 -35.35 -0.77 -2.40
N LYS A 184 -34.07 -0.70 -2.03
CA LYS A 184 -32.96 -0.62 -3.00
C LYS A 184 -32.82 -1.91 -3.82
N TYR A 185 -33.04 -3.07 -3.20
CA TYR A 185 -33.12 -4.36 -3.89
C TYR A 185 -34.26 -4.38 -4.92
N TRP A 186 -35.45 -3.93 -4.52
CA TRP A 186 -36.61 -3.87 -5.41
C TRP A 186 -36.42 -2.87 -6.55
N GLU A 187 -35.85 -1.69 -6.31
CA GLU A 187 -35.54 -0.71 -7.36
C GLU A 187 -34.52 -1.25 -8.38
N LYS A 188 -33.48 -1.93 -7.90
CA LYS A 188 -32.46 -2.54 -8.77
C LYS A 188 -33.06 -3.65 -9.63
N ASN A 189 -33.99 -4.43 -9.10
CA ASN A 189 -34.64 -5.52 -9.82
C ASN A 189 -35.89 -5.09 -10.62
N ARG A 190 -36.44 -3.90 -10.39
CA ARG A 190 -37.59 -3.35 -11.13
C ARG A 190 -37.33 -3.28 -12.64
N LYS A 191 -36.11 -2.93 -13.05
CA LYS A 191 -35.70 -2.93 -14.47
C LYS A 191 -35.54 -4.34 -15.06
N ARG A 192 -35.40 -5.37 -14.22
CA ARG A 192 -35.20 -6.77 -14.61
C ARG A 192 -36.52 -7.52 -14.84
N TYR A 193 -37.60 -7.07 -14.22
CA TYR A 193 -38.96 -7.65 -14.33
C TYR A 193 -39.94 -6.80 -15.17
N SER A 194 -39.47 -5.72 -15.79
CA SER A 194 -40.32 -4.82 -16.61
C SER A 194 -40.51 -5.27 -18.07
N PHE A 195 -40.00 -6.44 -18.48
CA PHE A 195 -40.29 -7.05 -19.79
C PHE A 195 -41.03 -8.37 -19.58
N GLY A 196 -42.35 -8.28 -19.44
CA GLY A 196 -43.20 -9.45 -19.20
C GLY A 196 -44.69 -9.14 -19.30
N THR A 197 -45.09 -8.22 -20.19
CA THR A 197 -46.48 -8.08 -20.60
C THR A 197 -46.54 -8.15 -22.11
N ILE A 198 -46.52 -9.37 -22.65
CA ILE A 198 -46.93 -9.63 -24.04
C ILE A 198 -48.44 -9.80 -24.01
N GLY A 199 -49.11 -8.98 -24.83
CA GLY A 199 -50.56 -8.90 -24.92
C GLY A 199 -51.21 -10.23 -25.30
N ARG A 200 -52.40 -10.45 -24.75
CA ARG A 200 -53.37 -11.41 -25.28
C ARG A 200 -53.97 -10.80 -26.55
N SER A 201 -53.73 -11.43 -27.70
CA SER A 201 -54.61 -11.34 -28.86
C SER A 201 -55.71 -12.38 -28.71
N LEU A 202 -56.97 -11.92 -28.74
CA LEU A 202 -58.11 -12.65 -29.29
C LEU A 202 -58.64 -11.80 -30.44
#